data_AF-A0A8H9KTD8-F1
#
_entry.id   AF-A0A8H9KTD8-F1
#
_cell.length_a   1.000
_cell.length_b   1.000
_cell.length_c   1.000
_cell.angle_alpha   90.00
_cell.angle_beta   90.00
_cell.angle_gamma   90.00
#
_symmetry.space_group_name_H-M   'P 1'
#
loop_
_entity.id
_entity.type
_entity.pdbx_description
1 polymer ?
#
loop_
_entity_poly.entity_id
_entity_poly.type
_entity_poly.pdbx_seq_one_letter_code
_entity_poly.pdbx_strand_id
1 'polypeptide(L)'
;MEPTAMEYHMISDKESSYDWRRQGEEVVDVIMEAADIEEEVANDVQEILGKRFSDCESAEMGLETEFAAESHYKLKILEDRPWQKEWEEFQTKLKNEARHFNQFGVNLLNKVLEGIDTMRTEEGNSLVTTIGPGTSIKVLYRARVLQSEEKLKEALRYPDKQLGPPPNKYALPGRMNSRGISMFYGAIEEDIAIGEVRPPVGSKVVVAKFNILKELKLLKLNALTKANSVGSIFDPAYILK
;
A
#
# COMPACT_ATOMS: atom_id res chain seq x y z
N MET A 1 -19.99 26.26 -5.55
CA MET A 1 -21.06 26.20 -4.51
C MET A 1 -21.91 27.45 -4.57
N GLU A 2 -23.20 27.32 -4.27
CA GLU A 2 -24.15 28.43 -4.11
C GLU A 2 -24.31 28.80 -2.63
N PRO A 3 -24.72 30.05 -2.30
CA PRO A 3 -25.00 30.45 -0.93
C PRO A 3 -26.13 29.60 -0.32
N THR A 4 -25.99 29.27 0.95
CA THR A 4 -27.07 28.62 1.71
C THR A 4 -28.24 29.58 1.90
N ALA A 5 -29.44 29.06 2.18
CA ALA A 5 -30.64 29.89 2.40
C ALA A 5 -30.45 30.94 3.52
N MET A 6 -29.62 30.64 4.52
CA MET A 6 -29.27 31.55 5.61
C MET A 6 -28.32 32.67 5.15
N GLU A 7 -27.32 32.33 4.32
CA GLU A 7 -26.38 33.29 3.74
C GLU A 7 -27.09 34.23 2.75
N TYR A 8 -28.00 33.71 1.92
CA TYR A 8 -28.85 34.53 1.05
C TYR A 8 -29.65 35.57 1.84
N HIS A 9 -30.20 35.19 3.00
CA HIS A 9 -30.94 36.11 3.85
C HIS A 9 -30.04 37.23 4.38
N MET A 10 -28.81 36.90 4.78
CA MET A 10 -27.81 37.86 5.27
C MET A 10 -27.27 38.79 4.18
N ILE A 11 -27.19 38.35 2.93
CA ILE A 11 -26.81 39.19 1.78
C ILE A 11 -27.94 40.17 1.41
N SER A 12 -29.20 39.74 1.55
CA SER A 12 -30.37 40.57 1.19
C SER A 12 -30.69 41.67 2.20
N ASP A 13 -30.16 41.57 3.41
CA ASP A 13 -30.36 42.54 4.48
C ASP A 13 -29.44 43.76 4.31
N LYS A 14 -30.03 44.94 4.16
CA LYS A 14 -29.29 46.20 3.93
C LYS A 14 -28.51 46.69 5.14
N GLU A 15 -28.80 46.18 6.35
CA GLU A 15 -28.06 46.49 7.58
C GLU A 15 -26.94 45.49 7.87
N SER A 16 -26.86 44.41 7.10
CA SER A 16 -25.83 43.38 7.24
C SER A 16 -24.52 43.81 6.57
N SER A 17 -23.40 43.59 7.25
CA SER A 17 -22.05 43.76 6.70
C SER A 17 -21.48 42.46 6.11
N TYR A 18 -22.32 41.44 5.96
CA TYR A 18 -21.93 40.11 5.49
C TYR A 18 -21.68 40.10 3.97
N ASP A 19 -20.41 39.98 3.59
CA ASP A 19 -19.98 39.79 2.21
C ASP A 19 -19.77 38.29 1.96
N TRP A 20 -20.62 37.69 1.13
CA TRP A 20 -20.50 36.26 0.83
C TRP A 20 -19.43 36.04 -0.22
N ARG A 21 -18.46 35.16 0.12
CA ARG A 21 -17.45 34.68 -0.79
C ARG A 21 -17.59 33.18 -0.96
N ARG A 22 -17.37 32.72 -2.19
CA ARG A 22 -17.40 31.30 -2.52
C ARG A 22 -16.34 30.59 -1.68
N GLN A 23 -16.75 29.52 -1.00
CA GLN A 23 -15.84 28.76 -0.14
C GLN A 23 -14.91 27.88 -0.97
N GLY A 24 -13.62 27.86 -0.63
CA GLY A 24 -12.57 27.13 -1.32
C GLY A 24 -11.42 28.05 -1.75
N GLU A 25 -10.44 27.46 -2.40
CA GLU A 25 -9.30 28.14 -3.03
C GLU A 25 -9.51 28.14 -4.55
N GLU A 26 -9.05 29.20 -5.22
CA GLU A 26 -9.19 29.31 -6.67
C GLU A 26 -8.35 28.24 -7.38
N VAL A 27 -8.82 27.76 -8.53
CA VAL A 27 -8.14 26.69 -9.29
C VAL A 27 -6.68 27.03 -9.61
N VAL A 28 -6.37 28.30 -9.84
CA VAL A 28 -5.01 28.78 -10.13
C VAL A 28 -4.12 28.64 -8.90
N ASP A 29 -4.60 29.05 -7.72
CA ASP A 29 -3.88 28.89 -6.45
C ASP A 29 -3.61 27.41 -6.16
N VAL A 30 -4.60 26.54 -6.36
CA VAL A 30 -4.44 25.09 -6.14
C VAL A 30 -3.45 24.45 -7.12
N ILE A 31 -3.44 24.87 -8.38
CA ILE A 31 -2.44 24.41 -9.37
C ILE A 31 -1.04 24.90 -8.97
N MET A 32 -0.93 26.15 -8.53
CA MET A 32 0.31 26.78 -8.09
C MET A 32 0.93 26.00 -6.91
N GLU A 33 0.14 25.73 -5.87
CA GLU A 33 0.59 24.98 -4.70
C GLU A 33 0.90 23.51 -5.02
N ALA A 34 0.10 22.87 -5.87
CA ALA A 34 0.27 21.44 -6.17
C ALA A 34 1.50 21.15 -7.04
N ALA A 35 1.84 22.04 -7.96
CA ALA A 35 2.96 21.88 -8.88
C ALA A 35 4.21 22.66 -8.44
N ASP A 36 4.13 23.49 -7.39
CA ASP A 36 5.19 24.40 -6.92
C ASP A 36 5.74 25.27 -8.07
N ILE A 37 4.82 25.97 -8.75
CA ILE A 37 5.10 26.80 -9.93
C ILE A 37 4.70 28.26 -9.71
N GLU A 38 5.08 29.15 -10.63
CA GLU A 38 4.69 30.56 -10.60
C GLU A 38 3.26 30.78 -11.14
N GLU A 39 2.60 31.86 -10.69
CA GLU A 39 1.22 32.22 -11.04
C GLU A 39 0.97 32.32 -12.55
N GLU A 40 1.90 32.92 -13.31
CA GLU A 40 1.78 33.03 -14.78
C GLU A 40 1.71 31.64 -15.44
N VAL A 41 2.56 30.70 -14.98
CA VAL A 41 2.59 29.32 -15.49
C VAL A 41 1.34 28.55 -15.03
N ALA A 42 0.85 28.80 -13.82
CA ALA A 42 -0.38 28.19 -13.32
C ALA A 42 -1.61 28.60 -14.13
N ASN A 43 -1.71 29.87 -14.54
CA ASN A 43 -2.75 30.38 -15.43
C ASN A 43 -2.70 29.69 -16.81
N ASP A 44 -1.51 29.57 -17.40
CA ASP A 44 -1.35 28.85 -18.67
C ASP A 44 -1.77 27.37 -18.57
N VAL A 45 -1.39 26.71 -17.48
CA VAL A 45 -1.79 25.32 -17.21
C VAL A 45 -3.31 25.22 -17.04
N GLN A 46 -3.93 26.14 -16.31
CA GLN A 46 -5.38 26.20 -16.14
C GLN A 46 -6.09 26.37 -17.50
N GLU A 47 -5.61 27.25 -18.38
CA GLU A 47 -6.21 27.46 -19.69
C GLU A 47 -6.11 26.19 -20.56
N ILE A 48 -4.96 25.51 -20.52
CA ILE A 48 -4.76 24.24 -21.23
C ILE A 48 -5.70 23.15 -20.68
N LEU A 49 -5.83 23.05 -19.36
CA LEU A 49 -6.72 22.09 -18.71
C LEU A 49 -8.19 22.41 -19.04
N GLY A 50 -8.58 23.67 -18.96
CA GLY A 50 -9.92 24.15 -19.33
C GLY A 50 -10.30 23.79 -20.77
N LYS A 51 -9.38 24.00 -21.73
CA LYS A 51 -9.60 23.60 -23.14
C LYS A 51 -9.64 22.08 -23.33
N ARG A 52 -8.84 21.34 -22.57
CA ARG A 52 -8.72 19.88 -22.72
C ARG A 52 -9.90 19.13 -22.12
N PHE A 53 -10.44 19.63 -21.02
CA PHE A 53 -11.57 19.06 -20.29
C PHE A 53 -12.87 19.85 -20.54
N SER A 54 -12.89 20.72 -21.55
CA SER A 54 -14.11 21.41 -21.95
C SER A 54 -15.14 20.42 -22.49
N ASP A 55 -16.37 20.52 -21.99
CA ASP A 55 -17.51 19.81 -22.51
C ASP A 55 -18.40 20.76 -23.34
N CYS A 56 -18.74 20.35 -24.57
CA CYS A 56 -19.52 21.18 -25.49
C CYS A 56 -20.95 21.42 -24.99
N GLU A 57 -21.55 20.45 -24.29
CA GLU A 57 -22.89 20.60 -23.72
C GLU A 57 -22.88 21.62 -22.57
N SER A 58 -21.87 21.53 -21.70
CA SER A 58 -21.65 22.50 -20.62
C SER A 58 -21.38 23.92 -21.15
N ALA A 59 -20.62 24.05 -22.23
CA ALA A 59 -20.34 25.33 -22.89
C ALA A 59 -21.59 25.97 -23.52
N GLU A 60 -22.46 25.19 -24.15
CA GLU A 60 -23.74 25.68 -24.70
C GLU A 60 -24.73 26.10 -23.62
N MET A 61 -24.68 25.46 -22.44
CA MET A 61 -25.52 25.79 -21.29
C MET A 61 -24.93 26.88 -20.38
N GLY A 62 -23.73 27.38 -20.68
CA GLY A 62 -23.03 28.36 -19.83
C GLY A 62 -22.66 27.81 -18.45
N LEU A 63 -22.53 26.50 -18.32
CA LEU A 63 -22.20 25.84 -17.06
C LEU A 63 -20.70 25.88 -16.80
N GLU A 64 -20.35 26.13 -15.56
CA GLU A 64 -18.97 26.14 -15.08
C GLU A 64 -18.38 24.72 -15.11
N THR A 65 -17.25 24.55 -15.79
CA THR A 65 -16.49 23.28 -15.87
C THR A 65 -15.45 23.18 -14.76
N GLU A 66 -14.95 21.97 -14.48
CA GLU A 66 -14.02 21.69 -13.36
C GLU A 66 -12.80 22.63 -13.31
N PHE A 67 -12.22 22.95 -14.46
CA PHE A 67 -11.06 23.85 -14.58
C PHE A 67 -11.44 25.23 -15.12
N ALA A 68 -12.65 25.76 -14.85
CA ALA A 68 -12.97 27.14 -15.22
C ALA A 68 -12.19 28.12 -14.31
N ALA A 69 -11.94 29.34 -14.77
CA ALA A 69 -11.15 30.32 -14.02
C ALA A 69 -11.78 30.66 -12.65
N GLU A 70 -13.11 30.60 -12.55
CA GLU A 70 -13.86 30.86 -11.31
C GLU A 70 -14.06 29.60 -10.44
N SER A 71 -13.45 28.47 -10.81
CA SER A 71 -13.61 27.22 -10.09
C SER A 71 -12.85 27.22 -8.78
N HIS A 72 -13.55 26.75 -7.74
CA HIS A 72 -13.05 26.73 -6.38
C HIS A 72 -12.93 25.28 -5.91
N TYR A 73 -11.76 24.96 -5.38
CA TYR A 73 -11.44 23.65 -4.83
C TYR A 73 -11.39 23.73 -3.32
N LYS A 74 -11.81 22.65 -2.66
CA LYS A 74 -11.64 22.48 -1.22
C LYS A 74 -10.82 21.23 -0.99
N LEU A 75 -9.67 21.39 -0.35
CA LEU A 75 -8.86 20.26 0.06
C LEU A 75 -9.68 19.34 0.96
N LYS A 76 -9.87 18.10 0.50
CA LYS A 76 -10.40 17.03 1.34
C LYS A 76 -9.23 16.31 1.97
N ILE A 77 -9.04 16.55 3.26
CA ILE A 77 -8.04 15.84 4.05
C ILE A 77 -8.52 14.40 4.23
N LEU A 78 -7.64 13.44 3.93
CA LEU A 78 -7.90 12.03 4.22
C LEU A 78 -7.97 11.85 5.74
N GLU A 79 -9.16 11.55 6.27
CA GLU A 79 -9.26 11.08 7.65
C GLU A 79 -8.81 9.62 7.72
N ASP A 80 -7.65 9.40 8.35
CA ASP A 80 -7.07 8.07 8.55
C ASP A 80 -7.71 7.31 9.74
N ARG A 81 -8.45 8.01 10.61
CA ARG A 81 -9.11 7.46 11.80
C ARG A 81 -9.94 6.19 11.52
N PRO A 82 -10.78 6.12 10.47
CA PRO A 82 -11.52 4.90 10.15
C PRO A 82 -10.59 3.73 9.82
N TRP A 83 -9.51 3.98 9.07
CA TRP A 83 -8.52 2.97 8.71
C TRP A 83 -7.74 2.47 9.91
N GLN A 84 -7.33 3.38 10.80
CA GLN A 84 -6.67 3.02 12.05
C GLN A 84 -7.58 2.13 12.91
N LYS A 85 -8.86 2.49 13.03
CA LYS A 85 -9.85 1.68 13.76
C LYS A 85 -10.06 0.30 13.14
N GLU A 86 -10.24 0.22 11.81
CA GLU A 86 -10.36 -1.07 11.10
C GLU A 86 -9.12 -1.95 11.31
N TRP A 87 -7.92 -1.33 11.31
CA TRP A 87 -6.67 -2.02 11.56
C TRP A 87 -6.54 -2.51 13.01
N GLU A 88 -6.91 -1.70 14.00
CA GLU A 88 -6.93 -2.09 15.41
C GLU A 88 -7.91 -3.25 15.67
N GLU A 89 -9.10 -3.20 15.05
CA GLU A 89 -10.07 -4.29 15.10
C GLU A 89 -9.51 -5.56 14.47
N PHE A 90 -8.83 -5.45 13.34
CA PHE A 90 -8.13 -6.55 12.69
C PHE A 90 -7.03 -7.15 13.58
N GLN A 91 -6.18 -6.32 14.19
CA GLN A 91 -5.16 -6.76 15.12
C GLN A 91 -5.76 -7.47 16.34
N THR A 92 -6.87 -6.96 16.86
CA THR A 92 -7.59 -7.53 18.01
C THR A 92 -8.18 -8.90 17.66
N LYS A 93 -8.85 -9.02 16.50
CA LYS A 93 -9.40 -10.29 16.00
C LYS A 93 -8.31 -11.32 15.70
N LEU A 94 -7.18 -10.91 15.13
CA LEU A 94 -6.02 -11.78 14.93
C LEU A 94 -5.44 -12.31 16.24
N LYS A 95 -5.39 -11.47 17.28
CA LYS A 95 -4.90 -11.86 18.62
C LYS A 95 -5.87 -12.78 19.35
N ASN A 96 -7.17 -12.55 19.22
CA ASN A 96 -8.19 -13.12 20.10
C ASN A 96 -9.05 -14.25 19.50
N GLU A 97 -9.41 -14.22 18.20
CA GLU A 97 -10.61 -14.94 17.75
C GLU A 97 -10.43 -16.02 16.67
N ALA A 98 -9.39 -16.03 15.83
CA ALA A 98 -9.19 -17.17 14.93
C ALA A 98 -7.75 -17.26 14.40
N ARG A 99 -7.06 -18.35 14.78
CA ARG A 99 -5.73 -18.74 14.25
C ARG A 99 -5.79 -19.32 12.83
N HIS A 100 -6.98 -19.36 12.23
CA HIS A 100 -7.24 -19.69 10.84
C HIS A 100 -7.71 -18.40 10.17
N PHE A 101 -7.20 -18.08 8.97
CA PHE A 101 -7.54 -16.90 8.18
C PHE A 101 -9.04 -16.55 8.30
N ASN A 102 -9.38 -15.53 9.08
CA ASN A 102 -10.75 -15.05 9.23
C ASN A 102 -11.16 -14.33 7.94
N GLN A 103 -12.38 -14.56 7.46
CA GLN A 103 -12.94 -13.88 6.27
C GLN A 103 -12.85 -12.35 6.39
N PHE A 104 -12.99 -11.80 7.61
CA PHE A 104 -12.78 -10.38 7.86
C PHE A 104 -11.36 -9.92 7.49
N GLY A 105 -10.35 -10.70 7.88
CA GLY A 105 -8.95 -10.41 7.58
C GLY A 105 -8.62 -10.54 6.11
N VAL A 106 -9.20 -11.53 5.43
CA VAL A 106 -9.07 -11.68 3.97
C VAL A 106 -9.65 -10.47 3.26
N ASN A 107 -10.85 -10.04 3.65
CA ASN A 107 -11.51 -8.89 3.03
C ASN A 107 -10.70 -7.60 3.24
N LEU A 108 -10.18 -7.37 4.45
CA LEU A 108 -9.33 -6.21 4.72
C LEU A 108 -8.03 -6.25 3.91
N LEU A 109 -7.34 -7.39 3.87
CA LEU A 109 -6.12 -7.54 3.07
C LEU A 109 -6.39 -7.38 1.57
N ASN A 110 -7.52 -7.88 1.07
CA ASN A 110 -7.91 -7.69 -0.33
C ASN A 110 -8.13 -6.21 -0.65
N LYS A 111 -8.76 -5.46 0.25
CA LYS A 111 -8.97 -4.01 0.11
C LYS A 111 -7.65 -3.23 0.16
N VAL A 112 -6.76 -3.57 1.10
CA VAL A 112 -5.46 -2.90 1.26
C VAL A 112 -4.48 -3.23 0.12
N LEU A 113 -4.52 -4.46 -0.38
CA LEU A 113 -3.64 -4.94 -1.46
C LEU A 113 -4.32 -4.85 -2.83
N GLU A 114 -5.46 -4.17 -2.93
CA GLU A 114 -6.18 -4.00 -4.19
C GLU A 114 -5.32 -3.25 -5.20
N GLY A 115 -5.23 -3.76 -6.42
CA GLY A 115 -4.44 -3.16 -7.50
C GLY A 115 -2.91 -3.23 -7.31
N ILE A 116 -2.39 -3.93 -6.29
CA ILE A 116 -0.94 -4.02 -6.03
C ILE A 116 -0.14 -4.67 -7.18
N ASP A 117 -0.82 -5.46 -8.00
CA ASP A 117 -0.29 -6.07 -9.22
C ASP A 117 -0.11 -5.04 -10.36
N THR A 118 -0.93 -3.99 -10.39
CA THR A 118 -0.84 -2.89 -11.35
C THR A 118 0.10 -1.79 -10.90
N MET A 119 0.30 -1.63 -9.58
CA MET A 119 1.21 -0.64 -9.03
C MET A 119 2.66 -0.82 -9.50
N ARG A 120 3.33 0.31 -9.70
CA ARG A 120 4.74 0.39 -10.09
C ARG A 120 5.45 1.39 -9.18
N THR A 121 6.73 1.16 -8.94
CA THR A 121 7.59 2.18 -8.33
C THR A 121 7.83 3.32 -9.32
N GLU A 122 8.37 4.45 -8.86
CA GLU A 122 8.86 5.53 -9.73
C GLU A 122 9.77 5.04 -10.86
N GLU A 123 10.64 4.08 -10.55
CA GLU A 123 11.56 3.44 -11.50
C GLU A 123 10.86 2.43 -12.46
N GLY A 124 9.54 2.30 -12.41
CA GLY A 124 8.76 1.37 -13.23
C GLY A 124 8.80 -0.10 -12.78
N ASN A 125 9.42 -0.41 -11.65
CA ASN A 125 9.51 -1.77 -11.13
C ASN A 125 8.17 -2.26 -10.58
N SER A 126 7.82 -3.52 -10.85
CA SER A 126 6.63 -4.15 -10.27
C SER A 126 6.85 -4.52 -8.80
N LEU A 127 5.80 -4.33 -7.99
CA LEU A 127 5.76 -4.73 -6.58
C LEU A 127 5.64 -6.24 -6.40
N VAL A 128 5.11 -6.95 -7.41
CA VAL A 128 4.97 -8.40 -7.39
C VAL A 128 6.03 -9.02 -8.29
N THR A 129 6.77 -9.99 -7.76
CA THR A 129 7.75 -10.76 -8.53
C THR A 129 7.37 -12.22 -8.56
N THR A 130 7.54 -12.83 -9.72
CA THR A 130 7.29 -14.24 -9.93
C THR A 130 8.59 -15.02 -9.79
N ILE A 131 8.58 -16.10 -9.01
CA ILE A 131 9.70 -17.02 -8.84
C ILE A 131 9.26 -18.46 -9.11
N GLY A 132 10.20 -19.34 -9.45
CA GLY A 132 9.90 -20.75 -9.74
C GLY A 132 10.57 -21.28 -11.01
N PRO A 133 10.12 -22.46 -11.50
CA PRO A 133 10.69 -23.08 -12.70
C PRO A 133 10.65 -22.12 -13.89
N GLY A 134 11.80 -21.89 -14.54
CA GLY A 134 11.91 -20.98 -15.69
C GLY A 134 12.20 -19.52 -15.36
N THR A 135 12.21 -19.12 -14.08
CA THR A 135 12.59 -17.75 -13.65
C THR A 135 14.05 -17.67 -13.20
N SER A 136 14.52 -16.47 -12.82
CA SER A 136 15.86 -16.27 -12.24
C SER A 136 16.02 -16.94 -10.88
N ILE A 137 14.96 -16.96 -10.05
CA ILE A 137 14.96 -17.55 -8.71
C ILE A 137 14.22 -18.88 -8.75
N LYS A 138 14.99 -19.98 -8.79
CA LYS A 138 14.45 -21.35 -8.85
C LYS A 138 14.51 -22.09 -7.52
N VAL A 139 15.22 -21.50 -6.56
CA VAL A 139 15.65 -22.15 -5.33
C VAL A 139 15.50 -21.16 -4.18
N LEU A 140 15.13 -21.69 -3.01
CA LEU A 140 15.21 -20.99 -1.74
C LEU A 140 16.10 -21.77 -0.77
N TYR A 141 16.80 -21.04 0.09
CA TYR A 141 17.68 -21.60 1.11
C TYR A 141 17.07 -21.39 2.48
N ARG A 142 17.22 -22.38 3.36
CA ARG A 142 16.81 -22.26 4.75
C ARG A 142 17.90 -22.80 5.66
N ALA A 143 18.31 -21.98 6.61
CA ALA A 143 19.27 -22.36 7.63
C ALA A 143 18.58 -22.78 8.93
N ARG A 144 19.21 -23.69 9.67
CA ARG A 144 18.89 -23.99 11.08
C ARG A 144 20.16 -24.11 11.89
N VAL A 145 20.16 -23.49 13.07
CA VAL A 145 21.23 -23.62 14.05
C VAL A 145 21.02 -24.88 14.88
N LEU A 146 22.05 -25.69 15.00
CA LEU A 146 22.08 -26.92 15.77
C LEU A 146 23.13 -26.80 16.87
N GLN A 147 22.73 -27.17 18.08
CA GLN A 147 23.53 -27.02 19.30
C GLN A 147 24.29 -28.31 19.68
N SER A 148 24.03 -29.44 19.03
CA SER A 148 24.71 -30.71 19.32
C SER A 148 25.04 -31.49 18.05
N GLU A 149 26.06 -32.35 18.12
CA GLU A 149 26.51 -33.17 17.00
C GLU A 149 25.48 -34.27 16.66
N GLU A 150 24.75 -34.77 17.64
CA GLU A 150 23.66 -35.75 17.44
C GLU A 150 22.53 -35.13 16.61
N LYS A 151 22.13 -33.90 16.93
CA LYS A 151 21.11 -33.18 16.16
C LYS A 151 21.59 -32.86 14.75
N LEU A 152 22.88 -32.60 14.56
CA LEU A 152 23.48 -32.45 13.23
C LEU A 152 23.37 -33.74 12.43
N LYS A 153 23.77 -34.87 13.00
CA LYS A 153 23.66 -36.18 12.34
C LYS A 153 22.21 -36.52 12.02
N GLU A 154 21.27 -36.21 12.92
CA GLU A 154 19.84 -36.41 12.69
C GLU A 154 19.31 -35.53 11.55
N ALA A 155 19.67 -34.25 11.52
CA ALA A 155 19.27 -33.33 10.46
C ALA A 155 19.81 -33.74 9.09
N LEU A 156 21.02 -34.27 9.03
CA LEU A 156 21.61 -34.80 7.80
C LEU A 156 20.98 -36.13 7.36
N ARG A 157 20.52 -36.95 8.32
CA ARG A 157 19.87 -38.24 8.04
C ARG A 157 18.40 -38.08 7.60
N TYR A 158 17.70 -37.09 8.16
CA TYR A 158 16.27 -36.82 7.88
C TYR A 158 16.02 -35.33 7.59
N PRO A 159 16.57 -34.79 6.48
CA PRO A 159 16.49 -33.37 6.16
C PRO A 159 15.04 -32.90 5.91
N ASP A 160 14.18 -33.76 5.37
CA ASP A 160 12.76 -33.50 5.13
C ASP A 160 12.01 -33.17 6.43
N LYS A 161 12.26 -33.92 7.50
CA LYS A 161 11.62 -33.73 8.81
C LYS A 161 12.25 -32.60 9.61
N GLN A 162 13.58 -32.47 9.52
CA GLN A 162 14.34 -31.59 10.40
C GLN A 162 14.55 -30.19 9.82
N LEU A 163 14.50 -30.02 8.49
CA LEU A 163 14.70 -28.72 7.82
C LEU A 163 13.39 -28.19 7.20
N GLY A 164 12.36 -29.02 7.10
CA GLY A 164 11.00 -28.66 6.71
C GLY A 164 10.28 -27.72 7.71
N PRO A 165 9.06 -27.27 7.41
CA PRO A 165 8.26 -26.46 8.33
C PRO A 165 8.03 -27.23 9.64
N PRO A 166 8.15 -26.60 10.83
CA PRO A 166 7.82 -27.29 12.07
C PRO A 166 6.34 -27.73 12.04
N PRO A 167 5.98 -28.91 12.60
CA PRO A 167 4.58 -29.27 12.76
C PRO A 167 3.86 -28.18 13.56
N ASN A 168 2.59 -27.89 13.24
CA ASN A 168 1.84 -26.75 13.79
C ASN A 168 1.92 -26.65 15.33
N LYS A 169 1.88 -27.78 16.05
CA LYS A 169 2.00 -27.82 17.52
C LYS A 169 3.33 -27.28 18.07
N TYR A 170 4.39 -27.29 17.25
CA TYR A 170 5.74 -26.83 17.57
C TYR A 170 6.13 -25.57 16.78
N ALA A 171 5.21 -24.99 16.00
CA ALA A 171 5.47 -23.74 15.30
C ALA A 171 5.57 -22.61 16.34
N LEU A 172 6.82 -22.21 16.60
CA LEU A 172 7.13 -21.04 17.42
C LEU A 172 6.67 -19.77 16.71
N PRO A 173 6.31 -18.72 17.46
CA PRO A 173 6.04 -17.41 16.86
C PRO A 173 7.33 -16.87 16.22
N GLY A 174 7.20 -16.29 15.03
CA GLY A 174 8.27 -15.60 14.31
C GLY A 174 7.82 -14.19 13.93
N ARG A 175 8.65 -13.47 13.17
CA ARG A 175 8.37 -12.07 12.80
C ARG A 175 7.05 -11.92 12.02
N MET A 176 6.67 -12.94 11.25
CA MET A 176 5.49 -12.94 10.38
C MET A 176 4.51 -14.08 10.67
N ASN A 177 4.69 -14.85 11.76
CA ASN A 177 3.78 -15.95 12.10
C ASN A 177 3.50 -15.98 13.61
N SER A 178 2.24 -16.24 13.95
CA SER A 178 1.83 -16.52 15.32
C SER A 178 2.14 -17.98 15.71
N ARG A 179 2.23 -18.24 17.01
CA ARG A 179 2.43 -19.59 17.54
C ARG A 179 1.30 -20.51 17.05
N GLY A 180 1.65 -21.63 16.43
CA GLY A 180 0.67 -22.57 15.87
C GLY A 180 0.47 -22.50 14.35
N ILE A 181 0.90 -21.41 13.69
CA ILE A 181 0.86 -21.27 12.23
C ILE A 181 2.27 -21.54 11.69
N SER A 182 2.42 -22.61 10.92
CA SER A 182 3.69 -22.97 10.31
C SER A 182 3.90 -22.14 9.04
N MET A 183 4.99 -21.36 9.01
CA MET A 183 5.42 -20.58 7.85
C MET A 183 6.80 -21.06 7.40
N PHE A 184 7.06 -20.94 6.10
CA PHE A 184 8.38 -21.18 5.53
C PHE A 184 9.20 -19.89 5.58
N TYR A 185 10.28 -19.89 6.35
CA TYR A 185 11.26 -18.82 6.35
C TYR A 185 12.50 -19.30 5.58
N GLY A 186 12.89 -18.54 4.57
CA GLY A 186 14.07 -18.82 3.76
C GLY A 186 14.56 -17.56 3.04
N ALA A 187 15.68 -17.70 2.35
CA ALA A 187 16.33 -16.63 1.58
C ALA A 187 16.62 -17.10 0.15
N ILE A 188 16.90 -16.14 -0.73
CA ILE A 188 17.30 -16.40 -2.12
C ILE A 188 18.78 -16.83 -2.24
N GLU A 189 19.57 -16.55 -1.21
CA GLU A 189 21.00 -16.86 -1.13
C GLU A 189 21.32 -17.59 0.18
N GLU A 190 22.34 -18.44 0.14
CA GLU A 190 22.79 -19.24 1.28
C GLU A 190 23.33 -18.36 2.42
N ASP A 191 24.19 -17.39 2.09
CA ASP A 191 24.81 -16.51 3.10
C ASP A 191 23.77 -15.66 3.83
N ILE A 192 22.73 -15.21 3.12
CA ILE A 192 21.60 -14.48 3.73
C ILE A 192 20.85 -15.40 4.70
N ALA A 193 20.60 -16.66 4.33
CA ALA A 193 19.92 -17.62 5.22
C ALA A 193 20.73 -17.87 6.51
N ILE A 194 22.06 -17.98 6.39
CA ILE A 194 22.97 -18.14 7.54
C ILE A 194 22.96 -16.86 8.40
N GLY A 195 23.02 -15.69 7.78
CA GLY A 195 22.99 -14.39 8.47
C GLY A 195 21.71 -14.17 9.28
N GLU A 196 20.56 -14.56 8.74
CA GLU A 196 19.26 -14.41 9.42
C GLU A 196 19.13 -15.25 10.70
N VAL A 197 19.73 -16.44 10.75
CA VAL A 197 19.65 -17.31 11.94
C VAL A 197 20.61 -16.91 13.05
N ARG A 198 21.53 -15.98 12.80
CA ARG A 198 22.47 -15.39 13.77
C ARG A 198 23.09 -16.44 14.69
N PRO A 199 23.85 -17.41 14.14
CA PRO A 199 24.39 -18.52 14.91
C PRO A 199 25.38 -18.03 15.97
N PRO A 200 25.28 -18.48 17.23
CA PRO A 200 26.32 -18.24 18.23
C PRO A 200 27.67 -18.82 17.79
N VAL A 201 28.77 -18.20 18.22
CA VAL A 201 30.12 -18.71 17.95
C VAL A 201 30.24 -20.14 18.48
N GLY A 202 30.77 -21.05 17.65
CA GLY A 202 30.93 -22.47 17.98
C GLY A 202 29.71 -23.35 17.68
N SER A 203 28.57 -22.79 17.29
CA SER A 203 27.41 -23.57 16.84
C SER A 203 27.60 -24.11 15.41
N LYS A 204 26.81 -25.12 15.04
CA LYS A 204 26.78 -25.68 13.69
C LYS A 204 25.51 -25.23 12.98
N VAL A 205 25.63 -24.84 11.72
CA VAL A 205 24.48 -24.45 10.89
C VAL A 205 24.33 -25.45 9.77
N VAL A 206 23.09 -25.90 9.54
CA VAL A 206 22.73 -26.69 8.36
C VAL A 206 21.88 -25.81 7.47
N VAL A 207 22.25 -25.74 6.19
CA VAL A 207 21.47 -25.07 5.16
C VAL A 207 20.85 -26.12 4.25
N ALA A 208 19.53 -26.03 4.07
CA ALA A 208 18.80 -26.83 3.09
C ALA A 208 18.47 -25.98 1.86
N LYS A 209 18.65 -26.61 0.69
CA LYS A 209 18.27 -26.08 -0.61
C LYS A 209 16.89 -26.61 -1.00
N PHE A 210 15.93 -25.73 -1.22
CA PHE A 210 14.57 -26.06 -1.63
C PHE A 210 14.36 -25.65 -3.09
N ASN A 211 14.13 -26.63 -3.96
CA ASN A 211 13.75 -26.36 -5.34
C ASN A 211 12.26 -26.00 -5.39
N ILE A 212 11.95 -24.91 -6.08
CA ILE A 212 10.58 -24.45 -6.26
C ILE A 212 9.94 -25.28 -7.38
N LEU A 213 8.88 -26.01 -7.05
CA LEU A 213 8.21 -26.93 -7.99
C LEU A 213 7.09 -26.25 -8.80
N LYS A 214 6.53 -25.16 -8.28
CA LYS A 214 5.43 -24.41 -8.88
C LYS A 214 5.74 -22.93 -8.81
N GLU A 215 5.27 -22.18 -9.78
CA GLU A 215 5.38 -20.73 -9.77
C GLU A 215 4.80 -20.13 -8.47
N LEU A 216 5.54 -19.23 -7.84
CA LEU A 216 5.13 -18.49 -6.65
C LEU A 216 5.17 -16.98 -6.95
N LYS A 217 4.16 -16.26 -6.49
CA LYS A 217 4.13 -14.79 -6.51
C LYS A 217 4.59 -14.26 -5.16
N LEU A 218 5.58 -13.38 -5.17
CA LEU A 218 6.11 -12.73 -3.98
C LEU A 218 5.87 -11.23 -4.03
N LEU A 219 5.50 -10.65 -2.89
CA LEU A 219 5.38 -9.21 -2.72
C LEU A 219 6.72 -8.63 -2.26
N LYS A 220 7.22 -7.62 -2.99
CA LYS A 220 8.45 -6.87 -2.66
C LYS A 220 8.13 -5.72 -1.70
N LEU A 221 8.25 -5.98 -0.40
CA LEU A 221 7.98 -4.97 0.63
C LEU A 221 8.89 -3.74 0.52
N ASN A 222 10.14 -3.88 0.09
CA ASN A 222 11.04 -2.73 -0.13
C ASN A 222 10.55 -1.84 -1.27
N ALA A 223 10.00 -2.43 -2.34
CA ALA A 223 9.45 -1.68 -3.46
C ALA A 223 8.14 -0.97 -3.07
N LEU A 224 7.37 -1.56 -2.14
CA LEU A 224 6.13 -0.97 -1.64
C LEU A 224 6.37 0.41 -0.98
N THR A 225 7.51 0.60 -0.31
CA THR A 225 7.87 1.90 0.28
C THR A 225 8.17 2.99 -0.76
N LYS A 226 8.40 2.61 -2.02
CA LYS A 226 8.66 3.50 -3.16
C LYS A 226 7.52 3.45 -4.20
N ALA A 227 6.38 2.88 -3.82
CA ALA A 227 5.22 2.83 -4.69
C ALA A 227 4.58 4.22 -4.70
N ASN A 228 4.40 4.78 -5.89
CA ASN A 228 3.63 6.01 -6.05
C ASN A 228 2.23 5.66 -6.51
N SER A 229 1.23 6.27 -5.89
CA SER A 229 -0.11 6.33 -6.46
C SER A 229 -0.07 7.29 -7.65
N VAL A 230 -0.39 6.77 -8.83
CA VAL A 230 -0.59 7.62 -10.01
C VAL A 230 -2.02 8.14 -9.94
N GLY A 231 -2.18 9.45 -9.73
CA GLY A 231 -3.48 10.11 -9.65
C GLY A 231 -3.33 11.63 -9.73
N SER A 232 -4.36 12.30 -10.23
CA SER A 232 -4.47 13.75 -10.17
C SER A 232 -5.11 14.14 -8.85
N ILE A 233 -4.59 15.14 -8.15
CA ILE A 233 -5.25 15.71 -6.96
C ILE A 233 -6.64 16.28 -7.28
N PHE A 234 -6.90 16.56 -8.56
CA PHE A 234 -8.17 17.06 -9.08
C PHE A 234 -9.14 15.92 -9.43
N ASP A 235 -8.72 14.66 -9.41
CA ASP A 235 -9.61 13.52 -9.66
C ASP A 235 -10.59 13.37 -8.48
N PRO A 236 -11.91 13.39 -8.68
CA PRO A 236 -12.88 13.17 -7.60
C PRO A 236 -12.68 11.83 -6.88
N ALA A 237 -12.10 10.84 -7.56
CA ALA A 237 -11.75 9.53 -7.02
C ALA A 237 -10.34 9.48 -6.39
N TYR A 238 -9.58 10.57 -6.37
CA TYR A 238 -8.25 10.65 -5.74
C TYR A 238 -8.27 10.23 -4.26
N ILE A 239 -9.39 10.47 -3.58
CA ILE A 239 -9.59 10.16 -2.15
C ILE A 239 -10.09 8.73 -1.94
N LEU A 240 -10.56 8.06 -3.00
CA LEU A 240 -11.10 6.70 -2.95
C LEU A 240 -10.07 5.63 -3.35
N LYS A 241 -8.87 6.02 -3.80
CA LYS A 241 -7.73 5.15 -4.12
C LYS A 241 -6.76 5.09 -2.95
#